data_AF-A0A1A2MYD8-F1
#
_entry.id   AF-A0A1A2MYD8-F1
#
_cell.length_a   1.000
_cell.length_b   1.000
_cell.length_c   1.000
_cell.angle_alpha   90.00
_cell.angle_beta   90.00
_cell.angle_gamma   90.00
#
_symmetry.space_group_name_H-M   'P 1'
#
loop_
_entity.id
_entity.type
_entity.pdbx_description
1 polymer ?
#
loop_
_entity_poly.entity_id
_entity_poly.type
_entity_poly.pdbx_seq_one_letter_code
_entity_poly.pdbx_strand_id
1 'polypeptide(L)'
;MWSRLRGSRDGGGASGPRPLKQLIKQVEKATQVRRSGLDQVLTELKAHRDASPDGELRSALAWLCNAVSRFVQEPTPARGREVSLAAYEVNRVLSAA
;
A
#
# COMPACT_ATOMS: atom_id res chain seq x y z
N MET A 1 -16.80 19.01 22.85
CA MET A 1 -15.68 19.96 22.66
C MET A 1 -14.37 19.17 22.66
N TRP A 2 -13.75 18.99 21.49
CA TRP A 2 -12.33 18.64 21.31
C TRP A 2 -11.95 19.14 19.91
N SER A 3 -11.54 20.39 19.86
CA SER A 3 -11.01 21.03 18.68
C SER A 3 -9.60 20.53 18.41
N ARG A 4 -9.26 20.32 17.13
CA ARG A 4 -8.11 20.92 16.43
C ARG A 4 -7.53 19.98 15.35
N LEU A 5 -7.79 20.37 14.10
CA LEU A 5 -6.77 20.67 13.11
C LEU A 5 -5.64 19.63 12.95
N ARG A 6 -5.80 18.73 11.97
CA ARG A 6 -4.70 18.41 11.06
C ARG A 6 -5.28 18.00 9.71
N GLY A 7 -4.89 18.74 8.69
CA GLY A 7 -5.57 18.81 7.39
C GLY A 7 -5.61 17.51 6.60
N SER A 8 -6.64 17.42 5.76
CA SER A 8 -6.62 16.70 4.48
C SER A 8 -7.84 17.17 3.71
N ARG A 9 -7.81 18.44 3.28
CA ARG A 9 -8.67 18.92 2.22
C ARG A 9 -7.87 18.90 0.93
N ASP A 10 -7.48 17.70 0.52
CA ASP A 10 -7.27 17.35 -0.88
C ASP A 10 -8.39 16.39 -1.27
N GLY A 11 -9.60 16.95 -1.31
CA GLY A 11 -10.64 16.48 -2.21
C GLY A 11 -10.28 16.99 -3.60
N GLY A 12 -9.40 16.28 -4.28
CA GLY A 12 -9.11 16.46 -5.69
C GLY A 12 -9.50 15.19 -6.41
N GLY A 13 -10.59 15.22 -7.17
CA GLY A 13 -10.98 14.17 -8.10
C GLY A 13 -9.97 14.04 -9.23
N ALA A 14 -8.83 13.41 -8.96
CA ALA A 14 -7.91 12.96 -9.97
C ALA A 14 -8.28 11.51 -10.31
N SER A 15 -8.67 11.26 -11.56
CA SER A 15 -8.68 9.94 -12.19
C SER A 15 -7.25 9.39 -12.36
N GLY A 16 -6.42 9.51 -11.32
CA GLY A 16 -5.04 9.04 -11.25
C GLY A 16 -4.88 8.08 -10.07
N PRO A 17 -3.89 7.16 -10.13
CA PRO A 17 -3.65 6.19 -9.08
C PRO A 17 -3.41 6.90 -7.74
N ARG A 18 -3.98 6.37 -6.65
CA ARG A 18 -3.87 6.99 -5.32
C ARG A 18 -2.39 7.08 -4.93
N PRO A 19 -1.99 8.09 -4.12
CA PRO A 19 -0.60 8.24 -3.73
C PRO A 19 -0.12 7.00 -2.95
N LEU A 20 1.13 6.58 -3.19
CA LEU A 20 1.67 5.31 -2.68
C LEU A 20 1.54 5.16 -1.15
N LYS A 21 1.75 6.26 -0.39
CA LYS A 21 1.56 6.27 1.08
C LYS A 21 0.12 5.96 1.52
N GLN A 22 -0.89 6.31 0.72
CA GLN A 22 -2.29 5.96 0.98
C GLN A 22 -2.59 4.50 0.65
N LEU A 23 -1.95 3.96 -0.40
CA LEU A 23 -2.08 2.55 -0.77
C LEU A 23 -1.49 1.64 0.33
N ILE A 24 -0.31 1.98 0.84
CA ILE A 24 0.35 1.23 1.92
C ILE A 24 -0.57 1.18 3.16
N LYS A 25 -1.10 2.32 3.59
CA LYS A 25 -2.05 2.38 4.72
C LYS A 25 -3.31 1.54 4.49
N GLN A 26 -3.81 1.48 3.27
CA GLN A 26 -4.97 0.64 2.95
C GLN A 26 -4.64 -0.84 3.00
N VAL A 27 -3.47 -1.24 2.51
CA VAL A 27 -2.98 -2.62 2.62
C VAL A 27 -2.87 -3.02 4.09
N GLU A 28 -2.22 -2.21 4.92
CA GLU A 28 -2.08 -2.46 6.37
C GLU A 28 -3.44 -2.55 7.07
N LYS A 29 -4.38 -1.67 6.70
CA LYS A 29 -5.72 -1.71 7.27
C LYS A 29 -6.53 -2.93 6.81
N ALA A 30 -6.34 -3.36 5.56
CA ALA A 30 -7.06 -4.47 4.96
C ALA A 30 -6.55 -5.84 5.47
N THR A 31 -5.28 -5.93 5.90
CA THR A 31 -4.78 -7.11 6.61
C THR A 31 -5.34 -7.22 8.02
N GLN A 32 -5.62 -6.09 8.69
CA GLN A 32 -6.19 -6.06 10.04
C GLN A 32 -7.70 -6.28 10.05
N VAL A 33 -8.43 -5.59 9.18
CA VAL A 33 -9.88 -5.67 9.05
C VAL A 33 -10.13 -6.14 7.62
N ARG A 34 -10.37 -7.43 7.42
CA ARG A 34 -10.55 -8.06 6.09
C ARG A 34 -11.50 -7.22 5.24
N ARG A 35 -10.92 -6.38 4.37
CA ARG A 35 -11.66 -5.35 3.63
C ARG A 35 -11.74 -5.77 2.17
N SER A 36 -12.93 -5.66 1.60
CA SER A 36 -13.14 -5.73 0.16
C SER A 36 -12.34 -4.61 -0.53
N GLY A 37 -11.75 -4.89 -1.70
CA GLY A 37 -11.05 -3.89 -2.51
C GLY A 37 -9.51 -3.99 -2.55
N LEU A 38 -8.92 -5.05 -1.98
CA LEU A 38 -7.48 -5.33 -2.09
C LEU A 38 -7.04 -5.56 -3.55
N ASP A 39 -7.89 -6.09 -4.43
CA ASP A 39 -7.58 -6.27 -5.85
C ASP A 39 -7.35 -4.96 -6.61
N GLN A 40 -8.13 -3.92 -6.29
CA GLN A 40 -7.94 -2.59 -6.87
C GLN A 40 -6.63 -1.97 -6.34
N VAL A 41 -6.37 -2.11 -5.03
CA VAL A 41 -5.11 -1.66 -4.42
C VAL A 41 -3.90 -2.36 -5.04
N LEU A 42 -3.99 -3.67 -5.30
CA LEU A 42 -2.94 -4.43 -5.97
C LEU A 42 -2.69 -3.92 -7.40
N THR A 43 -3.74 -3.57 -8.13
CA THR A 43 -3.63 -3.02 -9.49
C THR A 43 -2.91 -1.66 -9.46
N GLU A 44 -3.27 -0.78 -8.52
CA GLU A 44 -2.60 0.51 -8.36
C GLU A 44 -1.15 0.36 -7.89
N LEU A 45 -0.83 -0.58 -6.99
CA LEU A 45 0.54 -0.86 -6.57
C LEU A 45 1.43 -1.35 -7.72
N LYS A 46 0.88 -2.17 -8.62
CA LYS A 46 1.59 -2.60 -9.84
C LYS A 46 1.89 -1.41 -10.75
N ALA A 47 0.94 -0.49 -10.94
CA ALA A 47 1.17 0.72 -11.72
C ALA A 47 2.28 1.59 -11.12
N HIS A 48 2.33 1.75 -9.79
CA HIS A 48 3.41 2.48 -9.11
C HIS A 48 4.76 1.79 -9.27
N ARG A 49 4.80 0.45 -9.20
CA ARG A 49 6.02 -0.33 -9.45
C ARG A 49 6.56 -0.09 -10.85
N ASP A 50 5.68 -0.16 -11.85
CA ASP A 50 6.06 -0.06 -13.25
C ASP A 50 6.46 1.37 -13.64
N ALA A 51 5.89 2.39 -12.97
CA ALA A 51 6.26 3.79 -13.14
C ALA A 51 7.50 4.22 -12.32
N SER A 52 7.90 3.46 -11.29
CA SER A 52 9.04 3.80 -10.43
C SER A 52 10.36 3.64 -11.20
N PRO A 53 11.20 4.68 -11.36
CA PRO A 53 12.52 4.56 -11.97
C PRO A 53 13.56 3.92 -11.03
N ASP A 54 13.38 4.08 -9.71
CA ASP A 54 14.24 3.53 -8.66
C ASP A 54 14.13 2.00 -8.57
N GLY A 55 15.26 1.31 -8.68
CA GLY A 55 15.37 -0.14 -8.64
C GLY A 55 15.11 -0.75 -7.27
N GLU A 56 15.48 -0.08 -6.18
CA GLU A 56 15.20 -0.54 -4.82
C GLU A 56 13.71 -0.41 -4.51
N LEU A 57 13.12 0.75 -4.83
CA LEU A 57 11.69 0.99 -4.64
C LEU A 57 10.85 0.02 -5.50
N ARG A 58 11.26 -0.21 -6.75
CA ARG A 58 10.60 -1.18 -7.64
C ARG A 58 10.64 -2.60 -7.07
N SER A 59 11.77 -3.00 -6.47
CA SER A 59 11.94 -4.32 -5.85
C SER A 59 11.07 -4.47 -4.60
N ALA A 60 11.04 -3.46 -3.74
CA ALA A 60 10.17 -3.43 -2.56
C ALA A 60 8.68 -3.48 -2.95
N LEU A 61 8.27 -2.72 -3.97
CA LEU A 61 6.89 -2.74 -4.49
C LEU A 61 6.53 -4.09 -5.12
N ALA A 62 7.47 -4.75 -5.82
CA ALA A 62 7.26 -6.09 -6.35
C ALA A 62 7.01 -7.11 -5.23
N TRP A 63 7.78 -7.04 -4.14
CA TRP A 63 7.57 -7.88 -2.97
C TRP A 63 6.19 -7.63 -2.34
N LEU A 64 5.80 -6.37 -2.15
CA LEU A 64 4.49 -6.01 -1.61
C LEU A 64 3.34 -6.52 -2.50
N CYS A 65 3.45 -6.37 -3.82
CA CYS A 65 2.45 -6.90 -4.76
C CYS A 65 2.29 -8.42 -4.64
N ASN A 66 3.40 -9.15 -4.54
CA ASN A 66 3.39 -10.61 -4.40
C ASN A 66 2.78 -11.05 -3.07
N ALA A 67 3.11 -10.36 -1.97
CA ALA A 67 2.55 -10.64 -0.65
C ALA A 67 1.03 -10.38 -0.62
N VAL A 68 0.59 -9.24 -1.18
CA VAL A 68 -0.84 -8.89 -1.28
C VAL A 68 -1.58 -9.90 -2.14
N SER A 69 -1.03 -10.30 -3.30
CA SER A 69 -1.65 -11.32 -4.16
C SER A 69 -1.85 -12.64 -3.44
N ARG A 70 -0.87 -13.07 -2.62
CA ARG A 70 -0.98 -14.30 -1.82
C ARG A 70 -2.01 -14.16 -0.69
N PHE A 71 -2.07 -13.00 -0.05
CA PHE A 71 -3.05 -12.72 1.00
C PHE A 71 -4.48 -12.66 0.47
N VAL A 72 -4.70 -12.11 -0.73
CA VAL A 72 -6.03 -12.10 -1.37
C VAL A 72 -6.52 -13.52 -1.65
N GLN A 73 -5.63 -14.41 -2.10
CA GLN A 73 -5.98 -15.81 -2.36
C GLN A 73 -6.20 -16.60 -1.06
N GLU A 74 -5.32 -16.40 -0.08
CA GLU A 74 -5.33 -17.13 1.19
C GLU A 74 -5.10 -16.19 2.37
N PRO A 75 -6.16 -15.54 2.87
CA PRO A 75 -6.03 -14.54 3.93
C PRO A 75 -5.81 -15.23 5.28
N THR A 76 -4.55 -15.50 5.63
CA THR A 76 -4.11 -16.07 6.92
C THR A 76 -3.31 -15.05 7.73
N PRO A 77 -3.17 -15.22 9.06
CA PRO A 77 -2.34 -14.34 9.88
C PRO A 77 -0.87 -14.30 9.45
N ALA A 78 -0.32 -15.42 8.96
CA ALA A 78 1.04 -15.48 8.44
C ALA A 78 1.20 -14.61 7.19
N ARG A 79 0.28 -14.72 6.23
CA ARG A 79 0.25 -13.86 5.03
C ARG A 79 0.03 -12.39 5.38
N GLY A 80 -0.79 -12.10 6.40
CA GLY A 80 -0.97 -10.75 6.92
C GLY A 80 0.34 -10.14 7.43
N ARG A 81 1.16 -10.93 8.15
CA ARG A 81 2.50 -10.51 8.60
C ARG A 81 3.46 -10.29 7.43
N GLU A 82 3.47 -11.17 6.44
CA GLU A 82 4.27 -11.01 5.21
C GLU A 82 3.94 -9.69 4.50
N VAL A 83 2.65 -9.37 4.40
CA VAL A 83 2.19 -8.10 3.82
C VAL A 83 2.64 -6.90 4.64
N SER A 84 2.53 -6.95 5.97
CA SER A 84 3.03 -5.87 6.85
C SER A 84 4.53 -5.66 6.73
N LEU A 85 5.33 -6.73 6.61
CA LEU A 85 6.77 -6.63 6.41
C LEU A 85 7.12 -5.99 5.07
N ALA A 86 6.43 -6.39 4.00
CA ALA A 86 6.63 -5.79 2.68
C ALA A 86 6.20 -4.31 2.64
N ALA A 87 5.14 -3.95 3.37
CA ALA A 87 4.68 -2.56 3.52
C ALA A 87 5.72 -1.70 4.27
N TYR A 88 6.28 -2.24 5.35
CA TYR A 88 7.37 -1.61 6.10
C TYR A 88 8.59 -1.36 5.21
N GLU A 89 8.99 -2.33 4.39
CA GLU A 89 10.14 -2.21 3.50
C GLU A 89 9.95 -1.08 2.47
N VAL A 90 8.77 -0.99 1.85
CA VAL A 90 8.46 0.12 0.94
C VAL A 90 8.54 1.46 1.67
N ASN A 91 8.01 1.58 2.88
CA ASN A 91 8.14 2.80 3.69
C ASN A 91 9.60 3.13 4.04
N ARG A 92 10.42 2.11 4.33
CA ARG A 92 11.85 2.27 4.61
C ARG A 92 12.57 2.85 3.40
N VAL A 93 12.38 2.25 2.22
CA VAL A 93 12.98 2.74 0.96
C VAL A 93 12.50 4.16 0.65
N LEU A 94 11.21 4.44 0.79
CA LEU A 94 10.64 5.80 0.61
C LEU A 94 11.15 6.84 1.61
N SER A 95 11.70 6.41 2.75
CA SER A 95 12.28 7.30 3.76
C SER A 95 13.80 7.45 3.61
N ALA A 96 14.43 6.55 2.84
CA ALA A 96 15.85 6.56 2.53
C ALA A 96 16.16 7.27 1.20
N ALA A 97 15.17 7.38 0.30
CA ALA A 97 15.20 8.17 -0.93
C ALA A 97 14.85 9.65 -0.67
#